data_AF-A0A2T0ZWU7-F1
#
_entry.id   AF-A0A2T0ZWU7-F1
#
_cell.length_a   1.000
_cell.length_b   1.000
_cell.length_c   1.000
_cell.angle_alpha   90.00
_cell.angle_beta   90.00
_cell.angle_gamma   90.00
#
_symmetry.space_group_name_H-M   'P 1'
#
loop_
_entity.id
_entity.type
_entity.pdbx_description
1 polymer ?
#
loop_
_entity_poly.entity_id
_entity_poly.type
_entity_poly.pdbx_seq_one_letter_code
_entity_poly.pdbx_strand_id
1 'polypeptide(L)'
;MTSKLGLPDALNMGEGNLIIGVAKNKAETVMVSSTEIVGAAKAVTVGGGMQVTVGGVKNESVAVGSWEEVGNNKVTHVGEKYEIVVGKSKITLDREGNIALDGVNITINGQSAVTVTGGRIDLN
;
A
#
# COMPACT_ATOMS: atom_id res chain seq x y z
N MET A 1 -26.57 -15.89 -25.00
CA MET A 1 -27.66 -15.39 -24.13
C MET A 1 -27.01 -14.61 -22.99
N THR A 2 -27.04 -13.29 -23.06
CA THR A 2 -26.63 -12.42 -21.95
C THR A 2 -27.83 -12.27 -21.03
N SER A 3 -27.85 -12.97 -19.90
CA SER A 3 -28.80 -12.68 -18.83
C SER A 3 -28.51 -11.25 -18.35
N LYS A 4 -29.39 -10.32 -18.73
CA LYS A 4 -29.34 -8.94 -18.26
C LYS A 4 -29.82 -8.97 -16.81
N LEU A 5 -28.89 -9.13 -15.88
CA LEU A 5 -29.18 -9.00 -14.46
C LEU A 5 -29.57 -7.54 -14.17
N GLY A 6 -30.60 -7.36 -13.34
CA GLY A 6 -31.18 -6.06 -13.01
C GLY A 6 -30.21 -5.16 -12.22
N LEU A 7 -30.67 -3.94 -11.93
CA LEU A 7 -29.97 -3.01 -11.03
C LEU A 7 -29.76 -3.68 -9.66
N PRO A 8 -28.57 -3.59 -9.04
CA PRO A 8 -28.36 -4.02 -7.67
C PRO A 8 -29.34 -3.30 -6.75
N ASP A 9 -30.21 -4.05 -6.07
CA ASP A 9 -31.04 -3.50 -5.01
C ASP A 9 -30.21 -3.46 -3.72
N ALA A 10 -29.61 -2.31 -3.43
CA ALA A 10 -28.73 -2.12 -2.27
C ALA A 10 -29.46 -2.22 -0.92
N LEU A 11 -30.79 -2.30 -0.90
CA LEU A 11 -31.61 -2.29 0.31
C LEU A 11 -32.14 -3.68 0.71
N ASN A 12 -32.05 -4.67 -0.18
CA ASN A 12 -32.56 -6.03 0.04
C ASN A 12 -31.40 -7.05 0.01
N MET A 13 -30.45 -6.89 0.94
CA MET A 13 -29.37 -7.88 1.12
C MET A 13 -29.95 -9.21 1.60
N GLY A 14 -29.53 -10.32 0.99
CA GLY A 14 -29.94 -11.65 1.44
C GLY A 14 -29.40 -11.97 2.83
N GLU A 15 -30.23 -12.58 3.68
CA GLU A 15 -29.82 -13.06 4.99
C GLU A 15 -29.08 -14.41 4.88
N GLY A 16 -28.00 -14.60 5.63
CA GLY A 16 -27.27 -15.86 5.74
C GLY A 16 -25.84 -15.85 5.21
N ASN A 17 -25.24 -17.04 5.09
CA ASN A 17 -23.84 -17.22 4.69
C ASN A 17 -23.72 -17.66 3.23
N LEU A 18 -22.73 -17.14 2.50
CA LEU A 18 -22.33 -17.61 1.18
C LEU A 18 -20.94 -18.26 1.26
N ILE A 19 -20.82 -19.50 0.77
CA ILE A 19 -19.54 -20.21 0.65
C ILE A 19 -19.36 -20.61 -0.81
N ILE A 20 -18.21 -20.23 -1.39
CA ILE A 20 -17.85 -20.59 -2.76
C ILE A 20 -16.59 -21.45 -2.71
N GLY A 21 -16.73 -22.74 -3.05
CA GLY A 21 -15.61 -23.66 -3.19
C GLY A 21 -15.17 -23.79 -4.65
N VAL A 22 -13.88 -23.58 -4.92
CA VAL A 22 -13.30 -23.75 -6.26
C VAL A 22 -12.08 -24.68 -6.14
N ALA A 23 -12.17 -25.87 -6.72
CA ALA A 23 -11.13 -26.90 -6.55
C ALA A 23 -9.84 -26.63 -7.36
N LYS A 24 -9.93 -25.79 -8.40
CA LYS A 24 -8.81 -25.48 -9.29
C LYS A 24 -8.64 -23.96 -9.43
N ASN A 25 -9.30 -23.35 -10.41
CA ASN A 25 -9.08 -21.96 -10.79
C ASN A 25 -10.37 -21.15 -10.73
N LYS A 26 -10.32 -19.97 -10.08
CA LYS A 26 -11.35 -18.93 -10.18
C LYS A 26 -10.81 -17.82 -11.08
N ALA A 27 -11.51 -17.54 -12.18
CA ALA A 27 -11.24 -16.38 -13.03
C ALA A 27 -12.44 -15.43 -12.97
N GLU A 28 -12.18 -14.15 -12.76
CA GLU A 28 -13.22 -13.12 -12.67
C GLU A 28 -12.81 -11.95 -13.55
N THR A 29 -13.71 -11.48 -14.40
CA THR A 29 -13.48 -10.35 -15.31
C THR A 29 -14.59 -9.34 -15.15
N VAL A 30 -14.22 -8.15 -14.73
CA VAL A 30 -15.13 -7.02 -14.54
C VAL A 30 -14.72 -5.92 -15.51
N MET A 31 -15.62 -5.59 -16.44
CA MET A 31 -15.28 -4.70 -17.57
C MET A 31 -15.28 -3.22 -17.22
N VAL A 32 -16.05 -2.82 -16.20
CA VAL A 32 -16.29 -1.40 -15.90
C VAL A 32 -15.86 -1.05 -14.49
N SER A 33 -16.49 -1.64 -13.47
CA SER A 33 -16.21 -1.32 -12.08
C SER A 33 -16.51 -2.49 -11.15
N SER A 34 -15.66 -2.69 -10.15
CA SER A 34 -15.87 -3.59 -9.02
C SER A 34 -15.82 -2.78 -7.73
N THR A 35 -16.85 -2.91 -6.89
CA THR A 35 -16.92 -2.26 -5.58
C THR A 35 -17.23 -3.32 -4.53
N GLU A 36 -16.44 -3.34 -3.47
CA GLU A 36 -16.58 -4.30 -2.38
C GLU A 36 -16.71 -3.53 -1.06
N ILE A 37 -17.83 -3.74 -0.37
CA ILE A 37 -18.11 -3.15 0.93
C ILE A 37 -18.16 -4.30 1.93
N VAL A 38 -17.27 -4.27 2.92
CA VAL A 38 -17.19 -5.28 3.98
C VAL A 38 -17.53 -4.61 5.30
N GLY A 39 -18.61 -5.05 5.94
CA GLY A 39 -19.15 -4.42 7.15
C GLY A 39 -18.37 -4.70 8.45
N ALA A 40 -17.54 -5.75 8.47
CA ALA A 40 -16.80 -6.17 9.65
C ALA A 40 -15.30 -6.37 9.37
N ALA A 41 -14.93 -7.47 8.74
CA ALA A 41 -13.53 -7.81 8.50
C ALA A 41 -13.33 -8.51 7.16
N LYS A 42 -12.21 -8.19 6.49
CA LYS A 42 -11.74 -8.85 5.29
C LYS A 42 -10.36 -9.44 5.55
N ALA A 43 -10.21 -10.75 5.35
CA ALA A 43 -8.94 -11.44 5.41
C ALA A 43 -8.61 -12.01 4.02
N VAL A 44 -7.35 -11.88 3.60
CA VAL A 44 -6.85 -12.44 2.35
C VAL A 44 -5.58 -13.22 2.67
N THR A 45 -5.62 -14.54 2.46
CA THR A 45 -4.47 -15.43 2.66
C THR A 45 -4.08 -16.01 1.31
N VAL A 46 -2.83 -15.84 0.92
CA VAL A 46 -2.27 -16.36 -0.33
C VAL A 46 -1.07 -17.25 0.00
N GLY A 47 -1.11 -18.51 -0.42
CA GLY A 47 -0.02 -19.46 -0.16
C GLY A 47 1.16 -19.39 -1.13
N GLY A 48 0.96 -18.75 -2.28
CA GLY A 48 1.99 -18.53 -3.31
C GLY A 48 2.36 -17.04 -3.43
N GLY A 49 2.31 -16.49 -4.64
CA GLY A 49 2.53 -15.07 -4.90
C GLY A 49 1.22 -14.27 -5.03
N MET A 50 1.24 -13.01 -4.58
CA MET A 50 0.19 -12.03 -4.85
C MET A 50 0.78 -10.88 -5.69
N GLN A 51 0.19 -10.61 -6.86
CA GLN A 51 0.53 -9.46 -7.69
C GLN A 51 -0.70 -8.56 -7.84
N VAL A 52 -0.50 -7.26 -7.58
CA VAL A 52 -1.51 -6.23 -7.81
C VAL A 52 -0.95 -5.25 -8.84
N THR A 53 -1.60 -5.14 -10.00
CA THR A 53 -1.22 -4.18 -11.04
C THR A 53 -2.35 -3.16 -11.16
N VAL A 54 -2.01 -1.88 -11.03
CA VAL A 54 -2.96 -0.77 -11.14
C VAL A 54 -2.50 0.12 -12.30
N GLY A 55 -3.36 0.29 -13.31
CA GLY A 55 -3.04 1.10 -14.49
C GLY A 55 -3.21 2.61 -14.29
N GLY A 56 -3.85 3.02 -13.19
CA GLY A 56 -4.06 4.41 -12.80
C GLY A 56 -3.52 4.69 -11.41
N VAL A 57 -4.37 5.22 -10.53
CA VAL A 57 -4.00 5.61 -9.17
C VAL A 57 -4.39 4.53 -8.16
N LYS A 58 -3.48 4.17 -7.24
CA LYS A 58 -3.78 3.40 -6.03
C LYS A 58 -3.81 4.34 -4.83
N ASN A 59 -4.95 4.41 -4.13
CA ASN A 59 -5.08 5.12 -2.85
C ASN A 59 -5.43 4.11 -1.74
N GLU A 60 -4.79 4.27 -0.58
CA GLU A 60 -5.01 3.43 0.59
C GLU A 60 -5.17 4.34 1.82
N SER A 61 -6.27 4.17 2.55
CA SER A 61 -6.60 5.01 3.70
C SER A 61 -6.93 4.11 4.87
N VAL A 62 -6.19 4.30 5.97
CA VAL A 62 -6.26 3.45 7.16
C VAL A 62 -6.49 4.35 8.37
N ALA A 63 -7.54 4.08 9.13
CA ALA A 63 -7.98 4.96 10.22
C ALA A 63 -7.16 4.79 11.51
N VAL A 64 -6.72 3.57 11.81
CA VAL A 64 -6.12 3.23 13.12
C VAL A 64 -4.64 2.93 12.99
N GLY A 65 -4.29 1.91 12.20
CA GLY A 65 -2.89 1.50 12.05
C GLY A 65 -2.70 0.57 10.87
N SER A 66 -1.53 0.70 10.25
CA SER A 66 -1.07 -0.15 9.15
C SER A 66 0.23 -0.80 9.56
N TRP A 67 0.27 -2.13 9.53
CA TRP A 67 1.45 -2.93 9.85
C TRP A 67 1.84 -3.76 8.65
N GLU A 68 3.14 -3.81 8.38
CA GLU A 68 3.70 -4.57 7.28
C GLU A 68 4.95 -5.27 7.77
N GLU A 69 4.93 -6.60 7.75
CA GLU A 69 6.06 -7.43 8.09
C GLU A 69 6.54 -8.15 6.82
N VAL A 70 7.83 -8.02 6.54
CA VAL A 70 8.47 -8.62 5.37
C VAL A 70 9.66 -9.44 5.86
N GLY A 71 9.58 -10.77 5.69
CA GLY A 71 10.59 -11.69 6.24
C GLY A 71 11.98 -11.57 5.61
N ASN A 72 12.07 -11.15 4.35
CA ASN A 72 13.33 -11.09 3.61
C ASN A 72 13.64 -9.67 3.10
N ASN A 73 13.00 -9.22 2.02
CA ASN A 73 13.34 -7.97 1.34
C ASN A 73 12.10 -7.20 0.94
N LYS A 74 12.09 -5.89 1.23
CA LYS A 74 11.12 -4.93 0.70
C LYS A 74 11.85 -3.95 -0.23
N VAL A 75 11.44 -3.92 -1.50
CA VAL A 75 12.00 -3.01 -2.50
C VAL A 75 10.91 -2.10 -3.02
N THR A 76 11.16 -0.79 -3.01
CA THR A 76 10.21 0.22 -3.49
C THR A 76 10.89 1.05 -4.58
N HIS A 77 10.36 0.98 -5.80
CA HIS A 77 10.81 1.80 -6.91
C HIS A 77 9.82 2.93 -7.16
N VAL A 78 10.30 4.16 -7.13
CA VAL A 78 9.48 5.36 -7.29
C VAL A 78 10.09 6.23 -8.37
N GLY A 79 9.28 6.67 -9.34
CA GLY A 79 9.77 7.38 -10.53
C GLY A 79 10.17 8.82 -10.26
N GLU A 80 9.34 9.58 -9.54
CA GLU A 80 9.53 11.02 -9.37
C GLU A 80 9.92 11.42 -7.94
N LYS A 81 9.10 11.03 -6.95
CA LYS A 81 9.27 11.50 -5.57
C LYS A 81 8.70 10.50 -4.57
N TYR A 82 9.46 10.19 -3.53
CA TYR A 82 9.04 9.36 -2.42
C TYR A 82 9.08 10.17 -1.12
N GLU A 83 7.95 10.27 -0.43
CA GLU A 83 7.81 11.08 0.78
C GLU A 83 7.21 10.25 1.92
N ILE A 84 7.80 10.40 3.11
CA ILE A 84 7.24 9.90 4.37
C ILE A 84 7.02 11.12 5.26
N VAL A 85 5.76 11.41 5.56
CA VAL A 85 5.37 12.60 6.33
C VAL A 85 4.68 12.17 7.62
N VAL A 86 5.17 12.67 8.76
CA VAL A 86 4.61 12.41 10.09
C VAL A 86 4.56 13.72 10.87
N GLY A 87 3.42 14.39 10.86
CA GLY A 87 3.26 15.70 11.51
C GLY A 87 4.29 16.71 10.98
N LYS A 88 5.23 17.14 11.83
CA LYS A 88 6.31 18.09 11.48
C LYS A 88 7.56 17.41 10.91
N SER A 89 7.63 16.08 10.91
CA SER A 89 8.78 15.32 10.43
C SER A 89 8.53 14.85 9.00
N LYS A 90 9.59 14.84 8.19
CA LYS A 90 9.52 14.45 6.79
C LYS A 90 10.81 13.82 6.29
N ILE A 91 10.66 12.78 5.48
CA ILE A 91 11.74 12.20 4.68
C ILE A 91 11.35 12.36 3.22
N THR A 92 12.24 12.89 2.39
CA THR A 92 12.00 13.08 0.95
C THR A 92 13.16 12.49 0.16
N LEU A 93 12.83 11.73 -0.89
CA LEU A 93 13.73 11.31 -1.95
C LEU A 93 13.13 11.74 -3.28
N ASP A 94 13.93 12.28 -4.19
CA ASP A 94 13.48 12.65 -5.53
C ASP A 94 14.31 12.04 -6.65
N ARG A 95 13.81 12.18 -7.88
CA ARG A 95 14.45 11.68 -9.11
C ARG A 95 15.81 12.33 -9.41
N GLU A 96 16.10 13.49 -8.83
CA GLU A 96 17.40 14.17 -9.01
C GLU A 96 18.46 13.62 -8.05
N GLY A 97 18.06 12.75 -7.11
CA GLY A 97 18.93 12.13 -6.13
C GLY A 97 19.07 12.94 -4.85
N ASN A 98 18.25 13.97 -4.66
CA ASN A 98 18.25 14.71 -3.40
C ASN A 98 17.59 13.86 -2.31
N ILE A 99 18.19 13.90 -1.12
CA ILE A 99 17.65 13.26 0.09
C ILE A 99 17.54 14.33 1.17
N ALA A 100 16.35 14.50 1.73
CA ALA A 100 16.08 15.45 2.80
C ALA A 100 15.49 14.75 4.03
N LEU A 101 15.98 15.15 5.20
CA LEU A 101 15.50 14.74 6.52
C LEU A 101 15.13 16.01 7.28
N ASP A 102 13.83 16.27 7.41
CA ASP A 102 13.31 17.46 8.09
C ASP A 102 12.63 17.06 9.40
N GLY A 103 12.89 17.81 10.47
CA GLY A 103 12.29 17.59 11.78
C GLY A 103 12.70 18.65 12.79
N VAL A 104 12.03 18.66 13.96
CA VAL A 104 12.36 19.58 15.06
C VAL A 104 13.71 19.21 15.68
N ASN A 105 13.92 17.93 15.93
CA ASN A 105 15.17 17.37 16.43
C ASN A 105 15.50 16.13 15.59
N ILE A 106 16.76 16.00 15.17
CA ILE A 106 17.27 14.82 14.47
C ILE A 106 18.38 14.23 15.33
N THR A 107 18.23 12.98 15.74
CA THR A 107 19.24 12.25 16.53
C THR A 107 19.79 11.12 15.69
N ILE A 108 21.12 11.10 15.50
CA ILE A 108 21.84 10.06 14.74
C ILE A 108 22.80 9.38 15.71
N ASN A 109 22.52 8.13 16.06
CA ASN A 109 23.33 7.33 16.99
C ASN A 109 23.97 6.15 16.24
N GLY A 110 25.31 6.09 16.22
CA GLY A 110 26.06 4.93 15.73
C GLY A 110 26.76 4.24 16.90
N GLN A 111 26.63 2.91 17.00
CA GLN A 111 27.31 2.13 18.06
C GLN A 111 28.83 2.02 17.81
N SER A 112 29.24 1.83 16.56
CA SER A 112 30.67 1.76 16.18
C SER A 112 31.15 3.06 15.56
N ALA A 113 30.41 3.60 14.59
CA ALA A 113 30.74 4.88 13.95
C ALA A 113 29.51 5.49 13.25
N VAL A 114 29.55 6.82 13.09
CA VAL A 114 28.76 7.56 12.10
C VAL A 114 29.76 8.19 11.14
N THR A 115 29.68 7.87 9.85
CA THR A 115 30.62 8.39 8.83
C THR A 115 29.87 9.29 7.86
N VAL A 116 30.38 10.50 7.65
CA VAL A 116 29.85 11.46 6.67
C VAL A 116 30.99 11.84 5.73
N THR A 117 30.82 11.56 4.44
CA THR A 117 31.79 11.88 3.40
C THR A 117 31.09 12.64 2.28
N GLY A 118 31.75 13.69 1.79
CA GLY A 118 31.22 14.54 0.74
C GLY A 118 32.27 15.56 0.32
N GLY A 119 32.07 16.21 -0.83
CA GLY A 119 33.00 17.25 -1.31
C GLY A 119 33.05 18.45 -0.35
N ARG A 120 31.87 18.91 0.11
CA ARG A 120 31.72 19.98 1.11
C ARG A 120 30.72 19.52 2.17
N ILE A 121 31.02 19.81 3.43
CA ILE A 121 30.14 19.56 4.58
C ILE A 121 30.01 20.88 5.33
N ASP A 122 28.79 21.40 5.41
CA ASP A 122 28.47 22.61 6.16
C ASP A 122 27.79 22.21 7.48
N LEU A 123 28.41 22.61 8.59
CA LEU A 123 27.89 22.45 9.96
C LEU A 123 27.89 23.83 10.61
N ASN A 124 26.76 24.22 11.22
CA ASN A 124 26.59 25.51 11.89
C ASN A 124 26.31 25.30 13.37
#